data_AF-A0A925LNB3-F1
#
_entry.id   AF-A0A925LNB3-F1
#
_cell.length_a   1.000
_cell.length_b   1.000
_cell.length_c   1.000
_cell.angle_alpha   90.00
_cell.angle_beta   90.00
_cell.angle_gamma   90.00
#
_symmetry.space_group_name_H-M   'P 1'
#
loop_
_entity.id
_entity.type
_entity.pdbx_description
1 polymer ?
#
loop_
_entity_poly.entity_id
_entity_poly.type
_entity_poly.pdbx_seq_one_letter_code
_entity_poly.pdbx_strand_id
1 'polypeptide(L)'
;MSETNVRLTHARSLMAGLRQLLVTHSAAEHLPITESLHRLESWTDGYLRHDLLEDSNEPVFFADFVDRVSAKGLRFFAEADVASMAGLSLPPKLADGAQRLGGSLVGREQLLDLLTNRTFRQSLLCRTECPACEQLNDVAIRSAYVVSTLRAQFDANSASFDPSDRPTRFAARGGFAIDVCEPVVAAALTHLQNAWPGGVWFCDLIAAANQNTAMGNRAVNEADRKRQEQLLADVILAAFVERTVELHTVEPAATTVTSDRPVASPLARFQAETSSLVTSLRHDVVRLDPWARVLIRHLDGTQNRAALRRLVSAPGEAVDIDVDAILAYFLRSGLLMP
;
A
#
# COMPACT_ATOMS: atom_id res chain seq x y z
N MET A 1 -39.34 -7.23 3.21
CA MET A 1 -37.91 -7.25 2.82
C MET A 1 -37.80 -6.74 1.40
N SER A 2 -36.81 -5.92 1.05
CA SER A 2 -36.57 -5.57 -0.36
C SER A 2 -36.25 -6.83 -1.16
N GLU A 3 -36.57 -6.85 -2.46
CA GLU A 3 -36.25 -7.97 -3.36
C GLU A 3 -34.76 -8.34 -3.28
N THR A 4 -33.90 -7.35 -3.16
CA THR A 4 -32.45 -7.52 -3.00
C THR A 4 -32.07 -8.27 -1.72
N ASN A 5 -32.75 -7.99 -0.59
CA ASN A 5 -32.49 -8.71 0.66
C ASN A 5 -32.93 -10.17 0.56
N VAL A 6 -34.00 -10.45 -0.20
CA VAL A 6 -34.43 -11.84 -0.46
C VAL A 6 -33.39 -12.59 -1.29
N ARG A 7 -32.88 -11.98 -2.37
CA ARG A 7 -31.80 -12.56 -3.21
C ARG A 7 -30.55 -12.87 -2.39
N LEU A 8 -30.13 -11.94 -1.52
CA LEU A 8 -28.97 -12.14 -0.64
C LEU A 8 -29.19 -13.29 0.36
N THR A 9 -30.35 -13.35 1.03
CA THR A 9 -30.67 -14.46 1.93
C THR A 9 -30.62 -15.80 1.19
N HIS A 10 -31.22 -15.88 0.00
CA HIS A 10 -31.18 -17.10 -0.81
C HIS A 10 -29.76 -17.47 -1.23
N ALA A 11 -28.92 -16.51 -1.64
CA ALA A 11 -27.53 -16.76 -1.99
C ALA A 11 -26.74 -17.34 -0.80
N ARG A 12 -26.90 -16.78 0.40
CA ARG A 12 -26.28 -17.30 1.63
C ARG A 12 -26.75 -18.71 1.96
N SER A 13 -28.04 -18.99 1.85
CA SER A 13 -28.60 -20.33 2.07
C SER A 13 -28.09 -21.34 1.05
N LEU A 14 -27.97 -20.96 -0.23
CA LEU A 14 -27.42 -21.82 -1.28
C LEU A 14 -25.95 -22.14 -1.03
N MET A 15 -25.14 -21.14 -0.66
CA MET A 15 -23.73 -21.35 -0.31
C MET A 15 -23.56 -22.34 0.84
N ALA A 16 -24.34 -22.17 1.92
CA ALA A 16 -24.32 -23.09 3.05
C ALA A 16 -24.74 -24.53 2.65
N GLY A 17 -25.78 -24.66 1.81
CA GLY A 17 -26.21 -25.96 1.28
C GLY A 17 -25.15 -26.63 0.40
N LEU A 18 -24.51 -25.88 -0.49
CA LEU A 18 -23.41 -26.37 -1.33
C LEU A 18 -22.22 -26.85 -0.49
N ARG A 19 -21.86 -26.11 0.55
CA ARG A 19 -20.79 -26.50 1.49
C ARG A 19 -21.11 -27.84 2.16
N GLN A 20 -22.36 -28.02 2.60
CA GLN A 20 -22.81 -29.29 3.20
C GLN A 20 -22.71 -30.45 2.19
N LEU A 21 -23.13 -30.25 0.94
CA LEU A 21 -23.02 -31.26 -0.12
C LEU A 21 -21.56 -31.65 -0.38
N LEU A 22 -20.66 -30.67 -0.50
CA LEU A 22 -19.23 -30.92 -0.77
C LEU A 22 -18.53 -31.69 0.36
N VAL A 23 -18.86 -31.40 1.62
CA VAL A 23 -18.32 -32.14 2.78
C VAL A 23 -18.74 -33.61 2.76
N THR A 24 -19.97 -33.90 2.32
CA THR A 24 -20.50 -35.28 2.28
C THR A 24 -19.95 -36.16 1.15
N HIS A 25 -19.36 -35.57 0.09
CA HIS A 25 -18.98 -36.28 -1.14
C HIS A 25 -17.49 -36.10 -1.54
N SER A 26 -16.57 -35.97 -0.57
CA SER A 26 -15.11 -35.77 -0.80
C SER A 26 -14.73 -34.36 -1.27
N ALA A 27 -14.64 -33.41 -0.32
CA ALA A 27 -14.26 -32.01 -0.59
C ALA A 27 -12.88 -31.85 -1.30
N ALA A 28 -11.99 -32.86 -1.19
CA ALA A 28 -10.68 -32.86 -1.85
C ALA A 28 -10.76 -33.04 -3.37
N GLU A 29 -11.77 -33.76 -3.87
CA GLU A 29 -12.00 -33.95 -5.32
C GLU A 29 -12.57 -32.69 -5.99
N HIS A 30 -13.05 -31.74 -5.18
CA HIS A 30 -13.67 -30.49 -5.63
C HIS A 30 -12.99 -29.26 -5.04
N LEU A 31 -11.67 -29.34 -4.81
CA LEU A 31 -10.89 -28.28 -4.18
C LEU A 31 -11.12 -26.87 -4.78
N PRO A 32 -11.15 -26.68 -6.12
CA PRO A 32 -11.37 -25.34 -6.70
C PRO A 32 -12.73 -24.72 -6.32
N ILE A 33 -13.77 -25.55 -6.26
CA ILE A 33 -15.12 -25.10 -5.88
C ILE A 33 -15.16 -24.80 -4.38
N THR A 34 -14.56 -25.67 -3.57
CA THR A 34 -14.46 -25.49 -2.11
C THR A 34 -13.73 -24.18 -1.75
N GLU A 35 -12.59 -23.90 -2.40
CA GLU A 35 -11.83 -22.66 -2.20
C GLU A 35 -12.60 -21.41 -2.65
N SER A 36 -13.28 -21.50 -3.79
CA SER A 36 -14.13 -20.42 -4.28
C SER A 36 -15.29 -20.13 -3.33
N LEU A 37 -15.96 -21.18 -2.83
CA LEU A 37 -17.06 -21.05 -1.88
C LEU A 37 -16.59 -20.43 -0.56
N HIS A 38 -15.46 -20.90 -0.02
CA HIS A 38 -14.87 -20.32 1.20
C HIS A 38 -14.57 -18.83 1.04
N ARG A 39 -14.06 -18.43 -0.13
CA ARG A 39 -13.82 -17.02 -0.46
C ARG A 39 -15.11 -16.20 -0.46
N LEU A 40 -16.16 -16.67 -1.14
CA LEU A 40 -17.46 -15.99 -1.20
C LEU A 40 -18.15 -15.90 0.16
N GLU A 41 -18.03 -16.92 0.99
CA GLU A 41 -18.56 -16.91 2.35
C GLU A 41 -17.92 -15.80 3.21
N SER A 42 -16.64 -15.51 3.00
CA SER A 42 -15.91 -14.45 3.72
C SER A 42 -16.31 -13.02 3.33
N TRP A 43 -17.01 -12.83 2.20
CA TRP A 43 -17.40 -11.51 1.73
C TRP A 43 -18.50 -10.92 2.59
N THR A 44 -18.51 -9.59 2.73
CA THR A 44 -19.62 -8.90 3.40
C THR A 44 -20.88 -8.95 2.53
N ASP A 45 -22.04 -8.80 3.16
CA ASP A 45 -23.32 -8.73 2.44
C ASP A 45 -23.36 -7.59 1.43
N GLY A 46 -22.78 -6.44 1.78
CA GLY A 46 -22.62 -5.31 0.86
C GLY A 46 -21.72 -5.65 -0.33
N TYR A 47 -20.72 -6.51 -0.13
CA TYR A 47 -19.81 -6.95 -1.17
C TYR A 47 -20.48 -7.93 -2.14
N LEU A 48 -21.07 -9.01 -1.62
CA LEU A 48 -21.84 -9.98 -2.43
C LEU A 48 -22.93 -9.30 -3.26
N ARG A 49 -23.60 -8.31 -2.67
CA ARG A 49 -24.67 -7.58 -3.35
C ARG A 49 -24.16 -6.80 -4.55
N HIS A 50 -23.05 -6.09 -4.44
CA HIS A 50 -22.57 -5.25 -5.54
C HIS A 50 -21.76 -6.03 -6.58
N ASP A 51 -21.16 -7.16 -6.21
CA ASP A 51 -20.28 -7.90 -7.12
C ASP A 51 -21.05 -9.03 -7.84
N LEU A 52 -21.67 -9.94 -7.09
CA LEU A 52 -22.31 -11.14 -7.68
C LEU A 52 -23.81 -11.00 -7.95
N LEU A 53 -24.49 -10.16 -7.17
CA LEU A 53 -25.94 -10.00 -7.24
C LEU A 53 -26.35 -8.67 -7.87
N GLU A 54 -25.43 -8.00 -8.58
CA GLU A 54 -25.76 -6.82 -9.34
C GLU A 54 -26.67 -7.17 -10.52
N ASP A 55 -27.51 -6.23 -10.92
CA ASP A 55 -28.47 -6.47 -11.99
C ASP A 55 -27.80 -6.52 -13.38
N SER A 56 -26.61 -5.93 -13.52
CA SER A 56 -25.89 -5.88 -14.80
C SER A 56 -24.37 -5.82 -14.60
N ASN A 57 -23.69 -6.88 -15.02
CA ASN A 57 -22.23 -6.94 -15.20
C ASN A 57 -21.92 -7.26 -16.67
N GLU A 58 -21.13 -6.43 -17.35
CA GLU A 58 -20.64 -6.72 -18.71
C GLU A 58 -19.13 -6.97 -18.66
N PRO A 59 -18.68 -8.22 -18.46
CA PRO A 59 -17.26 -8.53 -18.50
C PRO A 59 -16.73 -8.28 -19.91
N VAL A 60 -15.57 -7.63 -19.99
CA VAL A 60 -14.96 -7.22 -21.24
C VAL A 60 -13.48 -7.57 -21.23
N PHE A 61 -12.96 -8.02 -22.36
CA PHE A 61 -11.52 -8.20 -22.51
C PHE A 61 -10.80 -6.84 -22.51
N PHE A 62 -9.57 -6.82 -22.03
CA PHE A 62 -8.78 -5.59 -21.97
C PHE A 62 -8.58 -4.96 -23.35
N ALA A 63 -8.33 -5.77 -24.39
CA ALA A 63 -8.21 -5.27 -25.76
C ALA A 63 -9.50 -4.57 -26.24
N ASP A 64 -10.66 -5.19 -26.00
CA ASP A 64 -11.96 -4.60 -26.36
C ASP A 64 -12.23 -3.31 -25.58
N PHE A 65 -11.83 -3.25 -24.30
CA PHE A 65 -11.88 -2.02 -23.51
C PHE A 65 -11.01 -0.92 -24.11
N VAL A 66 -9.77 -1.24 -24.52
CA VAL A 66 -8.84 -0.30 -25.16
C VAL A 66 -9.43 0.22 -26.48
N ASP A 67 -10.05 -0.63 -27.30
CA ASP A 67 -10.69 -0.21 -28.54
C ASP A 67 -11.87 0.75 -28.28
N ARG A 68 -12.71 0.44 -27.28
CA ARG A 68 -13.85 1.29 -26.87
C ARG A 68 -13.39 2.69 -26.44
N VAL A 69 -12.31 2.81 -25.66
CA VAL A 69 -11.81 4.12 -25.20
C VAL A 69 -11.05 4.86 -26.30
N SER A 70 -10.35 4.13 -27.18
CA SER A 70 -9.65 4.71 -28.34
C SER A 70 -10.61 5.37 -29.31
N ALA A 71 -11.78 4.76 -29.54
CA ALA A 71 -12.86 5.36 -30.34
C ALA A 71 -13.39 6.69 -29.76
N LYS A 72 -13.04 7.03 -28.52
CA LYS A 72 -13.40 8.29 -27.84
C LYS A 72 -12.22 9.26 -27.70
N GLY A 73 -11.10 9.01 -28.37
CA GLY A 73 -9.90 9.88 -28.31
C GLY A 73 -9.13 9.77 -26.99
N LEU A 74 -9.28 8.64 -26.28
CA LEU A 74 -8.51 8.30 -25.09
C LEU A 74 -7.55 7.16 -25.41
N ARG A 75 -6.45 7.10 -24.68
CA ARG A 75 -5.50 5.98 -24.72
C ARG A 75 -5.34 5.40 -23.33
N PHE A 76 -5.12 4.10 -23.26
CA PHE A 76 -4.61 3.48 -22.05
C PHE A 76 -3.22 4.05 -21.73
N PHE A 77 -3.01 4.46 -20.47
CA PHE A 77 -1.73 4.97 -19.99
C PHE A 77 -1.01 3.91 -19.15
N ALA A 78 -1.64 3.44 -18.08
CA ALA A 78 -1.10 2.46 -17.15
C ALA A 78 -2.21 1.87 -16.29
N GLU A 79 -1.90 0.84 -15.49
CA GLU A 79 -2.70 0.46 -14.33
C GLU A 79 -2.28 1.30 -13.12
N ALA A 80 -3.23 1.59 -12.23
CA ALA A 80 -2.94 2.20 -10.94
C ALA A 80 -2.04 1.30 -10.06
N ASP A 81 -2.10 -0.02 -10.28
CA ASP A 81 -1.24 -1.01 -9.64
C ASP A 81 -0.11 -1.46 -10.57
N VAL A 82 1.04 -0.83 -10.45
CA VAL A 82 2.22 -1.07 -11.31
C VAL A 82 2.73 -2.52 -11.22
N ALA A 83 2.59 -3.16 -10.07
CA ALA A 83 2.99 -4.55 -9.87
C ALA A 83 2.21 -5.52 -10.78
N SER A 84 0.95 -5.20 -11.09
CA SER A 84 0.14 -5.98 -12.04
C SER A 84 0.72 -5.90 -13.46
N MET A 85 1.19 -4.72 -13.88
CA MET A 85 1.83 -4.51 -15.19
C MET A 85 3.21 -5.17 -15.27
N ALA A 86 3.91 -5.25 -14.15
CA ALA A 86 5.19 -5.95 -14.04
C ALA A 86 5.05 -7.48 -14.05
N GLY A 87 3.82 -8.01 -13.93
CA GLY A 87 3.57 -9.45 -13.87
C GLY A 87 4.16 -10.08 -12.60
N LEU A 88 4.22 -9.35 -11.48
CA LEU A 88 4.90 -9.77 -10.25
C LEU A 88 4.35 -11.09 -9.68
N SER A 89 3.08 -11.40 -9.92
CA SER A 89 2.45 -12.65 -9.48
C SER A 89 2.84 -13.88 -10.32
N LEU A 90 3.62 -13.70 -11.39
CA LEU A 90 4.06 -14.76 -12.29
C LEU A 90 5.54 -15.10 -12.07
N PRO A 91 5.97 -16.34 -12.34
CA PRO A 91 7.39 -16.65 -12.44
C PRO A 91 8.08 -15.73 -13.47
N PRO A 92 9.29 -15.21 -13.22
CA PRO A 92 9.93 -14.21 -14.09
C PRO A 92 10.01 -14.60 -15.57
N LYS A 93 10.32 -15.88 -15.86
CA LYS A 93 10.36 -16.40 -17.23
C LYS A 93 9.03 -16.29 -17.97
N LEU A 94 7.92 -16.41 -17.24
CA LEU A 94 6.57 -16.32 -17.80
C LEU A 94 6.17 -14.86 -18.03
N ALA A 95 6.49 -13.96 -17.10
CA ALA A 95 6.30 -12.52 -17.28
C ALA A 95 7.10 -12.01 -18.50
N ASP A 96 8.37 -12.39 -18.62
CA ASP A 96 9.21 -12.07 -19.79
C ASP A 96 8.66 -12.68 -21.09
N GLY A 97 8.07 -13.87 -21.00
CA GLY A 97 7.40 -14.55 -22.10
C GLY A 97 6.19 -13.77 -22.61
N ALA A 98 5.34 -13.28 -21.70
CA ALA A 98 4.17 -12.46 -22.02
C ALA A 98 4.58 -11.16 -22.72
N GLN A 99 5.65 -10.51 -22.27
CA GLN A 99 6.22 -9.32 -22.91
C GLN A 99 6.62 -9.59 -24.37
N ARG A 100 7.29 -10.72 -24.64
CA ARG A 100 7.73 -11.08 -26.00
C ARG A 100 6.58 -11.49 -26.90
N LEU A 101 5.65 -12.32 -26.39
CA LEU A 101 4.55 -12.87 -27.16
C LEU A 101 3.49 -11.80 -27.49
N GLY A 102 3.24 -10.87 -26.58
CA GLY A 102 2.20 -9.84 -26.74
C GLY A 102 2.49 -8.84 -27.85
N GLY A 103 3.76 -8.62 -28.22
CA GLY A 103 4.19 -7.76 -29.33
C GLY A 103 3.85 -6.26 -29.22
N SER A 104 3.01 -5.88 -28.27
CA SER A 104 2.51 -4.53 -27.98
C SER A 104 2.16 -4.42 -26.50
N LEU A 105 2.00 -3.20 -25.99
CA LEU A 105 1.53 -2.98 -24.61
C LEU A 105 0.18 -3.66 -24.37
N VAL A 106 -0.79 -3.45 -25.27
CA VAL A 106 -2.14 -4.03 -25.15
C VAL A 106 -2.10 -5.55 -25.17
N GLY A 107 -1.36 -6.15 -26.12
CA GLY A 107 -1.21 -7.60 -26.21
C GLY A 107 -0.53 -8.21 -24.99
N ARG A 108 0.50 -7.55 -24.44
CA ARG A 108 1.15 -7.99 -23.20
C ARG A 108 0.18 -7.97 -22.02
N GLU A 109 -0.50 -6.85 -21.80
CA GLU A 109 -1.47 -6.70 -20.70
C GLU A 109 -2.62 -7.72 -20.82
N GLN A 110 -3.13 -7.96 -22.03
CA GLN A 110 -4.15 -8.97 -22.28
C GLN A 110 -3.65 -10.39 -21.96
N LEU A 111 -2.39 -10.70 -22.28
CA LEU A 111 -1.79 -11.99 -21.90
C LEU A 111 -1.62 -12.12 -20.39
N LEU A 112 -1.20 -11.05 -19.70
CA LEU A 112 -1.13 -11.06 -18.24
C LEU A 112 -2.50 -11.33 -17.60
N ASP A 113 -3.59 -10.78 -18.16
CA ASP A 113 -4.96 -11.08 -17.70
C ASP A 113 -5.29 -12.56 -17.81
N LEU A 114 -4.96 -13.17 -18.94
CA LEU A 114 -5.22 -14.60 -19.17
C LEU A 114 -4.38 -15.48 -18.24
N LEU A 115 -3.10 -15.14 -18.06
CA LEU A 115 -2.16 -15.91 -17.24
C LEU A 115 -2.44 -15.81 -15.73
N THR A 116 -3.03 -14.70 -15.28
CA THR A 116 -3.33 -14.45 -13.86
C THR A 116 -4.82 -14.61 -13.53
N ASN A 117 -5.65 -14.92 -14.53
CA ASN A 117 -7.11 -14.91 -14.41
C ASN A 117 -7.62 -13.59 -13.80
N ARG A 118 -7.15 -12.46 -14.34
CA ARG A 118 -7.44 -11.14 -13.78
C ARG A 118 -8.92 -10.79 -13.98
N THR A 119 -9.62 -10.59 -12.88
CA THR A 119 -11.07 -10.29 -12.88
C THR A 119 -11.38 -8.80 -12.69
N PHE A 120 -10.39 -7.97 -12.38
CA PHE A 120 -10.57 -6.54 -12.10
C PHE A 120 -9.35 -5.71 -12.52
N ARG A 121 -9.61 -4.50 -13.07
CA ARG A 121 -8.60 -3.53 -13.50
C ARG A 121 -8.87 -2.15 -12.92
N GLN A 122 -7.80 -1.38 -12.72
CA GLN A 122 -7.84 0.02 -12.29
C GLN A 122 -7.04 0.83 -13.30
N SER A 123 -7.58 0.96 -14.51
CA SER A 123 -6.85 1.53 -15.64
C SER A 123 -6.90 3.06 -15.63
N LEU A 124 -5.72 3.68 -15.77
CA LEU A 124 -5.55 5.11 -15.98
C LEU A 124 -5.59 5.39 -17.48
N LEU A 125 -6.41 6.37 -17.87
CA LEU A 125 -6.56 6.82 -19.26
C LEU A 125 -6.04 8.25 -19.40
N CYS A 126 -5.47 8.57 -20.55
CA CYS A 126 -5.15 9.95 -20.92
C CYS A 126 -5.64 10.26 -22.34
N ARG A 127 -5.60 11.54 -22.72
CA ARG A 127 -5.94 11.93 -24.10
C ARG A 127 -4.87 11.44 -25.07
N THR A 128 -5.26 11.05 -26.27
CA THR A 128 -4.35 10.46 -27.28
C THR A 128 -3.17 11.39 -27.60
N GLU A 129 -3.39 12.70 -27.64
CA GLU A 129 -2.39 13.73 -27.91
C GLU A 129 -1.42 13.99 -26.76
N CYS A 130 -1.66 13.44 -25.57
CA CYS A 130 -0.78 13.62 -24.43
C CYS A 130 0.55 12.88 -24.69
N PRO A 131 1.71 13.56 -24.59
CA PRO A 131 2.99 12.89 -24.65
C PRO A 131 3.16 12.02 -23.41
N ALA A 132 2.96 10.71 -23.55
CA ALA A 132 3.15 9.76 -22.47
C ALA A 132 4.43 8.95 -22.68
N CYS A 133 5.26 8.93 -21.64
CA CYS A 133 6.42 8.05 -21.53
C CYS A 133 5.94 6.71 -20.98
N GLU A 134 6.09 5.65 -21.78
CA GLU A 134 5.67 4.29 -21.40
C GLU A 134 6.73 3.56 -20.55
N GLN A 135 7.86 4.20 -20.29
CA GLN A 135 8.95 3.67 -19.47
C GLN A 135 9.00 4.41 -18.14
N LEU A 136 9.13 3.65 -17.06
CA LEU A 136 9.54 4.18 -15.77
C LEU A 136 10.93 4.80 -15.94
N ASN A 137 11.02 6.11 -15.73
CA ASN A 137 12.25 6.86 -15.96
C ASN A 137 12.90 7.22 -14.61
N ASP A 138 14.23 7.20 -14.59
CA ASP A 138 15.01 7.52 -13.39
C ASP A 138 14.74 8.96 -12.92
N VAL A 139 14.44 9.86 -13.87
CA VAL A 139 14.14 11.26 -13.57
C VAL A 139 12.90 11.40 -12.68
N ALA A 140 11.81 10.66 -12.96
CA ALA A 140 10.60 10.70 -12.15
C ALA A 140 10.87 10.19 -10.74
N ILE A 141 11.59 9.07 -10.60
CA ILE A 141 11.96 8.50 -9.30
C ILE A 141 12.80 9.51 -8.50
N ARG A 142 13.78 10.14 -9.15
CA ARG A 142 14.67 11.13 -8.53
C ARG A 142 13.97 12.43 -8.12
N SER A 143 12.80 12.70 -8.70
CA SER A 143 11.95 13.84 -8.36
C SER A 143 10.82 13.52 -7.39
N ALA A 144 10.67 12.24 -6.98
CA ALA A 144 9.54 11.81 -6.17
C ALA A 144 9.78 12.02 -4.67
N TYR A 145 8.69 12.25 -3.95
CA TYR A 145 8.61 12.07 -2.51
C TYR A 145 8.42 10.58 -2.23
N VAL A 146 9.34 9.99 -1.48
CA VAL A 146 9.45 8.55 -1.28
C VAL A 146 8.93 8.19 0.10
N VAL A 147 8.02 7.23 0.18
CA VAL A 147 7.52 6.66 1.44
C VAL A 147 7.84 5.17 1.46
N SER A 148 8.25 4.61 2.61
CA SER A 148 8.58 3.19 2.69
C SER A 148 8.13 2.50 3.98
N THR A 149 7.66 1.27 3.81
CA THR A 149 7.38 0.33 4.89
C THR A 149 8.55 -0.63 5.18
N LEU A 150 9.64 -0.55 4.42
CA LEU A 150 10.85 -1.34 4.65
C LEU A 150 11.44 -1.04 6.03
N ARG A 151 11.94 -2.08 6.70
CA ARG A 151 12.61 -1.96 7.99
C ARG A 151 13.93 -2.71 7.95
N ALA A 152 14.98 -2.09 8.50
CA ALA A 152 16.25 -2.76 8.73
C ALA A 152 16.04 -3.96 9.66
N GLN A 153 16.61 -5.10 9.28
CA GLN A 153 16.65 -6.30 10.12
C GLN A 153 18.05 -6.45 10.71
N PHE A 154 18.12 -6.54 12.02
CA PHE A 154 19.36 -6.80 12.75
C PHE A 154 19.31 -8.22 13.30
N ASP A 155 20.38 -8.98 13.09
CA ASP A 155 20.55 -10.26 13.76
C ASP A 155 20.87 -9.99 15.25
N ALA A 156 19.93 -10.32 16.13
CA ALA A 156 20.04 -10.14 17.57
C ALA A 156 21.23 -10.89 18.18
N ASN A 157 21.79 -11.89 17.49
CA ASN A 157 22.95 -12.65 17.94
C ASN A 157 24.30 -12.01 17.58
N SER A 158 24.29 -10.87 16.88
CA SER A 158 25.51 -10.18 16.49
C SER A 158 25.80 -9.01 17.44
N ALA A 159 26.78 -9.20 18.33
CA ALA A 159 27.16 -8.26 19.38
C ALA A 159 27.71 -6.90 18.88
N SER A 160 27.97 -6.75 17.58
CA SER A 160 28.36 -5.50 16.94
C SER A 160 27.91 -5.48 15.49
N PHE A 161 27.13 -4.47 15.09
CA PHE A 161 26.82 -4.20 13.69
C PHE A 161 27.83 -3.19 13.16
N ASP A 162 28.84 -3.68 12.44
CA ASP A 162 29.63 -2.84 11.55
C ASP A 162 28.98 -2.88 10.15
N PRO A 163 28.42 -1.77 9.65
CA PRO A 163 27.83 -1.69 8.31
C PRO A 163 28.86 -1.92 7.19
N SER A 164 30.16 -1.89 7.48
CA SER A 164 31.22 -2.08 6.48
C SER A 164 31.58 -3.55 6.20
N ASP A 165 31.19 -4.48 7.08
CA ASP A 165 31.55 -5.91 6.97
C ASP A 165 30.44 -6.79 6.39
N ARG A 166 29.19 -6.31 6.30
CA ARG A 166 28.05 -7.09 5.79
C ARG A 166 26.94 -6.22 5.22
N PRO A 167 26.18 -6.71 4.22
CA PRO A 167 25.01 -5.99 3.71
C PRO A 167 23.97 -5.77 4.81
N THR A 168 23.32 -4.61 4.78
CA THR A 168 22.16 -4.32 5.61
C THR A 168 20.91 -4.88 4.95
N ARG A 169 20.22 -5.81 5.60
CA ARG A 169 18.96 -6.37 5.10
C ARG A 169 17.79 -5.47 5.46
N PHE A 170 17.00 -5.08 4.47
CA PHE A 170 15.73 -4.39 4.64
C PHE A 170 14.60 -5.31 4.22
N ALA A 171 13.55 -5.43 5.02
CA ALA A 171 12.41 -6.29 4.72
C ALA A 171 11.07 -5.61 5.01
N ALA A 172 10.06 -5.99 4.23
CA ALA A 172 8.66 -5.65 4.47
C ALA A 172 7.90 -6.85 5.06
N ARG A 173 6.72 -6.59 5.61
CA ARG A 173 5.83 -7.64 6.14
C ARG A 173 5.36 -8.63 5.06
N GLY A 174 5.34 -8.20 3.80
CA GLY A 174 4.96 -9.04 2.65
C GLY A 174 6.02 -10.05 2.21
N GLY A 175 7.14 -10.18 2.92
CA GLY A 175 8.21 -11.14 2.61
C GLY A 175 9.27 -10.63 1.62
N PHE A 176 8.98 -9.55 0.89
CA PHE A 176 9.99 -8.86 0.09
C PHE A 176 11.12 -8.34 0.98
N ALA A 177 12.36 -8.58 0.55
CA ALA A 177 13.56 -8.13 1.22
C ALA A 177 14.67 -7.80 0.22
N ILE A 178 15.51 -6.83 0.57
CA ILE A 178 16.67 -6.41 -0.20
C ILE A 178 17.87 -6.36 0.73
N ASP A 179 18.98 -6.96 0.30
CA ASP A 179 20.27 -6.84 0.97
C ASP A 179 21.07 -5.69 0.32
N VAL A 180 21.42 -4.67 1.10
CA VAL A 180 22.09 -3.45 0.60
C VAL A 180 23.53 -3.40 1.10
N CYS A 181 24.48 -3.50 0.17
CA CYS A 181 25.92 -3.44 0.48
C CYS A 181 26.47 -2.00 0.55
N GLU A 182 25.88 -1.05 -0.17
CA GLU A 182 26.37 0.34 -0.22
C GLU A 182 25.97 1.10 1.04
N PRO A 183 26.91 1.54 1.89
CA PRO A 183 26.58 2.13 3.20
C PRO A 183 25.73 3.39 3.13
N VAL A 184 25.94 4.23 2.11
CA VAL A 184 25.15 5.45 1.90
C VAL A 184 23.70 5.11 1.54
N VAL A 185 23.47 4.08 0.72
CA VAL A 185 22.12 3.63 0.37
C VAL A 185 21.43 3.01 1.60
N ALA A 186 22.15 2.23 2.41
CA ALA A 186 21.62 1.69 3.66
C ALA A 186 21.26 2.80 4.67
N ALA A 187 22.08 3.84 4.78
CA ALA A 187 21.78 5.00 5.61
C ALA A 187 20.57 5.79 5.09
N ALA A 188 20.42 5.94 3.77
CA ALA A 188 19.25 6.56 3.15
C ALA A 188 17.95 5.80 3.47
N LEU A 189 17.94 4.47 3.31
CA LEU A 189 16.78 3.64 3.67
C LEU A 189 16.49 3.67 5.18
N THR A 190 17.52 3.72 6.02
CA THR A 190 17.38 3.90 7.47
C THR A 190 16.75 5.26 7.81
N HIS A 191 17.11 6.32 7.10
CA HIS A 191 16.46 7.62 7.28
C HIS A 191 14.98 7.54 6.88
N LEU A 192 14.69 6.91 5.75
CA LEU A 192 13.33 6.74 5.24
C LEU A 192 12.44 5.90 6.18
N GLN A 193 12.99 4.84 6.80
CA GLN A 193 12.24 4.02 7.76
C GLN A 193 11.77 4.85 8.98
N ASN A 194 12.58 5.83 9.40
CA ASN A 194 12.31 6.69 10.55
C ASN A 194 11.34 7.83 10.22
N ALA A 195 11.16 8.13 8.94
CA ALA A 195 10.21 9.13 8.46
C ALA A 195 8.77 8.61 8.38
N TRP A 196 8.52 7.31 8.58
CA TRP A 196 7.16 6.75 8.56
C TRP A 196 6.26 7.42 9.61
N PRO A 197 5.01 7.81 9.27
CA PRO A 197 4.26 7.52 8.03
C PRO A 197 4.32 8.59 6.94
N GLY A 198 5.18 9.58 7.11
CA GLY A 198 5.61 10.44 6.04
C GLY A 198 6.68 9.76 5.19
N GLY A 199 7.47 10.59 4.52
CA GLY A 199 8.54 10.17 3.64
C GLY A 199 9.58 11.28 3.51
N VAL A 200 10.40 11.17 2.48
CA VAL A 200 11.47 12.14 2.20
C VAL A 200 11.60 12.29 0.69
N TRP A 201 11.90 13.48 0.20
CA TRP A 201 12.26 13.68 -1.21
C TRP A 201 13.51 12.88 -1.55
N PHE A 202 13.52 12.24 -2.73
CA PHE A 202 14.65 11.43 -3.17
C PHE A 202 15.99 12.19 -3.08
N CYS A 203 16.01 13.46 -3.50
CA CYS A 203 17.21 14.30 -3.47
C CYS A 203 17.79 14.47 -2.06
N ASP A 204 16.94 14.47 -1.03
CA ASP A 204 17.33 14.71 0.35
C ASP A 204 17.82 13.42 1.03
N LEU A 205 17.41 12.24 0.54
CA LEU A 205 17.83 10.95 1.07
C LEU A 205 19.36 10.75 0.99
N ILE A 206 19.96 11.03 -0.18
CA ILE A 206 21.40 10.90 -0.38
C ILE A 206 22.16 12.01 0.35
N ALA A 207 21.62 13.24 0.35
CA ALA A 207 22.23 14.35 1.06
C ALA A 207 22.33 14.08 2.57
N ALA A 208 21.24 13.63 3.19
CA ALA A 208 21.21 13.27 4.60
C ALA A 208 22.07 12.03 4.92
N ALA A 209 22.09 11.02 4.05
CA ALA A 209 22.92 9.83 4.23
C ALA A 209 24.43 10.16 4.19
N ASN A 210 24.85 11.03 3.28
CA ASN A 210 26.24 11.46 3.18
C ASN A 210 26.71 12.25 4.42
N GLN A 211 25.83 13.02 5.06
CA GLN A 211 26.15 13.75 6.29
C GLN A 211 26.29 12.84 7.51
N ASN A 212 25.53 11.74 7.56
CA ASN A 212 25.42 10.85 8.73
C ASN A 212 26.36 9.63 8.71
N THR A 213 27.07 9.38 7.61
CA THR A 213 28.09 8.32 7.57
C THR A 213 29.42 8.85 8.13
N ALA A 214 30.22 7.98 8.78
CA ALA A 214 31.55 8.33 9.30
C ALA A 214 32.54 8.84 8.24
N MET A 215 32.15 8.80 6.96
CA MET A 215 32.83 9.41 5.81
C MET A 215 32.46 10.87 5.54
N GLY A 216 31.62 11.51 6.34
CA GLY A 216 31.03 12.85 6.16
C GLY A 216 31.98 14.05 6.03
N ASN A 217 33.28 13.82 5.82
CA ASN A 217 34.28 14.85 5.52
C ASN A 217 35.23 14.50 4.35
N ARG A 218 35.04 13.38 3.64
CA ARG A 218 35.72 13.17 2.35
C ARG A 218 34.84 13.74 1.24
N ALA A 219 35.41 14.61 0.41
CA ALA A 219 34.74 15.06 -0.80
C ALA A 219 34.40 13.83 -1.65
N VAL A 220 33.13 13.41 -1.65
CA VAL A 220 32.63 12.37 -2.55
C VAL A 220 32.78 12.94 -3.96
N ASN A 221 33.53 12.24 -4.81
CA ASN A 221 33.67 12.68 -6.19
C ASN A 221 32.31 12.55 -6.92
N GLU A 222 32.11 13.32 -7.98
CA GLU A 222 30.84 13.36 -8.69
C GLU A 222 30.44 12.00 -9.29
N ALA A 223 31.40 11.15 -9.63
CA ALA A 223 31.13 9.82 -10.17
C ALA A 223 30.54 8.87 -9.11
N ASP A 224 31.10 8.87 -7.90
CA ASP A 224 30.61 8.08 -6.78
C ASP A 224 29.21 8.53 -6.36
N ARG A 225 28.96 9.84 -6.31
CA ARG A 225 27.63 10.39 -6.03
C ARG A 225 26.60 9.88 -7.04
N LYS A 226 26.88 9.98 -8.34
CA LYS A 226 25.98 9.48 -9.40
C LYS A 226 25.73 7.98 -9.29
N ARG A 227 26.76 7.19 -8.98
CA ARG A 227 26.65 5.74 -8.75
C ARG A 227 25.73 5.45 -7.56
N GLN A 228 25.92 6.14 -6.43
CA GLN A 228 25.10 5.96 -5.23
C GLN A 228 23.64 6.33 -5.47
N GLU A 229 23.39 7.45 -6.16
CA GLU A 229 22.03 7.84 -6.52
C GLU A 229 21.38 6.83 -7.48
N GLN A 230 22.13 6.28 -8.44
CA GLN A 230 21.58 5.24 -9.32
C GLN A 230 21.20 3.99 -8.52
N LEU A 231 22.10 3.51 -7.65
CA LEU A 231 21.81 2.35 -6.80
C LEU A 231 20.58 2.58 -5.92
N LEU A 232 20.42 3.79 -5.35
CA LEU A 232 19.22 4.11 -4.57
C LEU A 232 17.96 4.12 -5.46
N ALA A 233 18.02 4.67 -6.67
CA ALA A 233 16.90 4.68 -7.61
C ALA A 233 16.48 3.26 -8.00
N ASP A 234 17.44 2.37 -8.29
CA ASP A 234 17.19 0.97 -8.63
C ASP A 234 16.51 0.23 -7.48
N VAL A 235 16.99 0.44 -6.24
CA VAL A 235 16.41 -0.14 -5.02
C VAL A 235 14.99 0.36 -4.77
N ILE A 236 14.75 1.67 -4.92
CA ILE A 236 13.44 2.29 -4.76
C ILE A 236 12.46 1.77 -5.83
N LEU A 237 12.90 1.63 -7.08
CA LEU A 237 12.08 1.11 -8.17
C LEU A 237 11.67 -0.35 -7.92
N ALA A 238 12.63 -1.21 -7.53
CA ALA A 238 12.33 -2.59 -7.18
C ALA A 238 11.32 -2.68 -6.02
N ALA A 239 11.54 -1.89 -4.98
CA ALA A 239 10.65 -1.83 -3.82
C ALA A 239 9.26 -1.26 -4.13
N PHE A 240 9.15 -0.35 -5.11
CA PHE A 240 7.89 0.23 -5.59
C PHE A 240 7.07 -0.81 -6.37
N VAL A 241 7.70 -1.57 -7.26
CA VAL A 241 7.05 -2.70 -7.95
C VAL A 241 6.55 -3.74 -6.96
N GLU A 242 7.25 -3.93 -5.84
CA GLU A 242 6.89 -4.86 -4.76
C GLU A 242 5.87 -4.29 -3.75
N ARG A 243 5.35 -3.08 -4.01
CA ARG A 243 4.37 -2.37 -3.14
C ARG A 243 4.87 -2.10 -1.71
N THR A 244 6.18 -2.02 -1.52
CA THR A 244 6.79 -1.72 -0.20
C THR A 244 7.26 -0.28 -0.09
N VAL A 245 7.42 0.38 -1.24
CA VAL A 245 7.66 1.81 -1.40
C VAL A 245 6.52 2.43 -2.19
N GLU A 246 6.19 3.66 -1.86
CA GLU A 246 5.26 4.51 -2.61
C GLU A 246 5.98 5.76 -3.09
N LEU A 247 5.61 6.24 -4.27
CA LEU A 247 6.16 7.42 -4.91
C LEU A 247 5.06 8.47 -5.08
N HIS A 248 5.30 9.67 -4.57
CA HIS A 248 4.34 10.77 -4.59
C HIS A 248 4.96 11.99 -5.29
N THR A 249 4.14 12.77 -6.00
CA THR A 249 4.56 14.04 -6.60
C THR A 249 4.38 15.23 -5.65
N VAL A 250 3.74 14.99 -4.51
CA VAL A 250 3.49 15.97 -3.45
C VAL A 250 3.74 15.32 -2.09
N GLU A 251 4.15 16.12 -1.11
CA GLU A 251 4.24 15.66 0.26
C GLU A 251 2.82 15.42 0.82
N PRO A 252 2.53 14.23 1.39
CA PRO A 252 1.25 13.98 2.05
C PRO A 252 1.03 14.93 3.24
N ALA A 253 -0.21 15.33 3.48
CA ALA A 253 -0.56 16.24 4.56
C ALA A 253 -0.46 15.64 5.99
N ALA A 254 0.14 14.46 6.14
CA ALA A 254 0.26 13.76 7.42
C ALA A 254 1.57 14.14 8.13
N THR A 255 1.52 14.38 9.44
CA THR A 255 2.71 14.67 10.24
C THR A 255 3.43 13.41 10.71
N THR A 256 4.74 13.54 10.95
CA THR A 256 5.61 12.52 11.56
C THR A 256 5.93 12.82 13.02
N VAL A 257 5.45 13.95 13.54
CA VAL A 257 5.66 14.38 14.93
C VAL A 257 4.33 14.67 15.61
N THR A 258 4.15 14.15 16.82
CA THR A 258 2.98 14.47 17.64
C THR A 258 3.20 15.80 18.38
N SER A 259 2.39 16.81 18.07
CA SER A 259 2.38 18.09 18.80
C SER A 259 1.84 17.93 20.23
N ASP A 260 2.05 18.93 21.10
CA ASP A 260 1.49 18.92 22.47
C ASP A 260 -0.05 18.98 22.46
N ARG A 261 -0.61 19.55 21.39
CA ARG A 261 -2.04 19.67 21.13
C ARG A 261 -2.38 19.05 19.78
N PRO A 262 -2.49 17.71 19.72
CA PRO A 262 -2.62 16.99 18.46
C PRO A 262 -3.91 17.36 17.71
N VAL A 263 -3.78 17.47 16.39
CA VAL A 263 -4.89 17.71 15.47
C VAL A 263 -5.04 16.49 14.57
N ALA A 264 -6.23 15.90 14.55
CA ALA A 264 -6.59 14.85 13.60
C ALA A 264 -7.34 15.43 12.39
N SER A 265 -7.31 14.71 11.26
CA SER A 265 -8.09 15.05 10.07
C SER A 265 -9.57 15.35 10.43
N PRO A 266 -10.14 16.49 9.96
CA PRO A 266 -11.55 16.80 10.18
C PRO A 266 -12.50 15.68 9.69
N LEU A 267 -12.15 15.01 8.59
CA LEU A 267 -12.91 13.88 8.07
C LEU A 267 -12.88 12.69 9.04
N ALA A 268 -11.70 12.33 9.55
CA ALA A 268 -11.56 11.20 10.47
C ALA A 268 -12.32 11.46 11.78
N ARG A 269 -12.29 12.71 12.28
CA ARG A 269 -13.07 13.14 13.45
C ARG A 269 -14.56 12.98 13.23
N PHE A 270 -15.06 13.45 12.08
CA PHE A 270 -16.47 13.35 11.71
C PHE A 270 -16.91 11.89 11.54
N GLN A 271 -16.14 11.07 10.81
CA GLN A 271 -16.44 9.65 10.63
C GLN A 271 -16.46 8.88 11.95
N ALA A 272 -15.58 9.22 12.89
CA ALA A 272 -15.54 8.61 14.22
C ALA A 272 -16.81 8.85 15.05
N GLU A 273 -17.67 9.80 14.69
CA GLU A 273 -18.96 9.98 15.36
C GLU A 273 -19.90 8.79 15.14
N THR A 274 -19.85 8.16 13.96
CA THR A 274 -20.80 7.10 13.56
C THR A 274 -20.15 5.77 13.23
N SER A 275 -18.85 5.75 12.95
CA SER A 275 -18.10 4.58 12.46
C SER A 275 -16.84 4.32 13.30
N SER A 276 -16.43 3.05 13.38
CA SER A 276 -15.09 2.66 13.84
C SER A 276 -14.06 2.61 12.71
N LEU A 277 -14.49 2.75 11.45
CA LEU A 277 -13.64 2.86 10.28
C LEU A 277 -13.56 4.32 9.85
N VAL A 278 -12.35 4.87 9.80
CA VAL A 278 -12.07 6.25 9.39
C VAL A 278 -11.06 6.26 8.24
N THR A 279 -11.06 7.33 7.45
CA THR A 279 -10.15 7.54 6.32
C THR A 279 -8.95 8.35 6.78
N SER A 280 -7.74 7.82 6.57
CA SER A 280 -6.49 8.54 6.85
C SER A 280 -6.22 9.65 5.83
N LEU A 281 -5.24 10.51 6.13
CA LEU A 281 -4.73 11.51 5.18
C LEU A 281 -4.02 10.88 3.97
N ARG A 282 -3.78 9.56 4.03
CA ARG A 282 -3.19 8.74 2.96
C ARG A 282 -4.26 7.96 2.18
N HIS A 283 -5.54 8.25 2.42
CA HIS A 283 -6.68 7.55 1.83
C HIS A 283 -6.78 6.06 2.22
N ASP A 284 -6.17 5.66 3.33
CA ASP A 284 -6.28 4.31 3.89
C ASP A 284 -7.49 4.21 4.83
N VAL A 285 -8.06 3.01 4.93
CA VAL A 285 -9.08 2.69 5.93
C VAL A 285 -8.41 2.29 7.24
N VAL A 286 -8.61 3.08 8.29
CA VAL A 286 -8.08 2.85 9.63
C VAL A 286 -9.20 2.40 10.57
N ARG A 287 -9.00 1.27 11.23
CA ARG A 287 -9.96 0.72 12.21
C ARG A 287 -9.58 1.17 13.62
N LEU A 288 -10.48 1.94 14.23
CA LEU A 288 -10.35 2.42 15.59
C LEU A 288 -10.99 1.42 16.57
N ASP A 289 -10.28 1.12 17.65
CA ASP A 289 -10.89 0.54 18.84
C ASP A 289 -11.81 1.58 19.54
N PRO A 290 -12.62 1.17 20.54
CA PRO A 290 -13.53 2.09 21.22
C PRO A 290 -12.85 3.33 21.82
N TRP A 291 -11.66 3.20 22.39
CA TRP A 291 -10.94 4.29 23.06
C TRP A 291 -10.28 5.23 22.05
N ALA A 292 -9.66 4.68 21.01
CA ALA A 292 -9.15 5.42 19.87
C ALA A 292 -10.27 6.23 19.20
N ARG A 293 -11.47 5.65 19.03
CA ARG A 293 -12.64 6.36 18.49
C ARG A 293 -13.11 7.49 19.39
N VAL A 294 -13.06 7.32 20.71
CA VAL A 294 -13.38 8.41 21.64
C VAL A 294 -12.37 9.54 21.51
N LEU A 295 -11.07 9.24 21.63
CA LEU A 295 -10.01 10.23 21.65
C LEU A 295 -9.92 11.04 20.35
N ILE A 296 -9.98 10.39 19.19
CA ILE A 296 -9.77 11.06 17.90
C ILE A 296 -10.75 12.22 17.69
N ARG A 297 -12.00 12.11 18.16
CA ARG A 297 -13.04 13.15 18.03
C ARG A 297 -12.67 14.47 18.71
N HIS A 298 -11.84 14.39 19.75
CA HIS A 298 -11.37 15.53 20.55
C HIS A 298 -10.01 16.09 20.09
N LEU A 299 -9.43 15.58 19.00
CA LEU A 299 -8.15 16.04 18.47
C LEU A 299 -8.33 17.20 17.49
N ASP A 300 -8.72 18.36 17.99
CA ASP A 300 -8.91 19.60 17.23
C ASP A 300 -7.84 20.67 17.52
N GLY A 301 -6.78 20.30 18.23
CA GLY A 301 -5.73 21.22 18.67
C GLY A 301 -6.09 22.02 19.94
N THR A 302 -7.26 21.80 20.54
CA THR A 302 -7.62 22.46 21.81
C THR A 302 -7.18 21.66 23.03
N GLN A 303 -7.09 20.34 22.93
CA GLN A 303 -6.76 19.43 24.04
C GLN A 303 -5.27 19.08 24.06
N ASN A 304 -4.65 19.20 25.23
CA ASN A 304 -3.29 18.68 25.46
C ASN A 304 -3.33 17.25 26.02
N ARG A 305 -2.17 16.58 26.08
CA ARG A 305 -2.07 15.19 26.60
C ARG A 305 -2.70 15.00 27.98
N ALA A 306 -2.55 15.96 28.89
CA ALA A 306 -3.13 15.89 30.23
C ALA A 306 -4.66 15.98 30.22
N ALA A 307 -5.25 16.72 29.28
CA ALA A 307 -6.71 16.77 29.10
C ALA A 307 -7.24 15.48 28.45
N LEU A 308 -6.52 14.92 27.49
CA LEU A 308 -6.86 13.64 26.86
C LEU A 308 -6.84 12.49 27.88
N ARG A 309 -5.85 12.43 28.78
CA ARG A 309 -5.82 11.44 29.88
C ARG A 309 -7.06 11.56 30.76
N ARG A 310 -7.47 12.78 31.12
CA ARG A 310 -8.70 13.01 31.92
C ARG A 310 -9.98 12.54 31.22
N LEU A 311 -10.04 12.56 29.89
CA LEU A 311 -11.20 12.09 29.12
C LEU A 311 -11.38 10.57 29.20
N VAL A 312 -10.27 9.82 29.29
CA VAL A 312 -10.30 8.35 29.34
C VAL A 312 -10.25 7.79 30.77
N SER A 313 -9.84 8.59 31.76
CA SER A 313 -9.81 8.21 33.18
C SER A 313 -11.14 8.40 33.93
N ALA A 314 -12.29 8.26 33.27
CA ALA A 314 -13.59 8.47 33.91
C ALA A 314 -13.82 7.47 35.09
N PRO A 315 -14.44 7.91 36.19
CA PRO A 315 -14.58 7.09 37.39
C PRO A 315 -15.55 5.91 37.15
N GLY A 316 -15.03 4.68 37.13
CA GLY A 316 -15.85 3.45 37.12
C GLY A 316 -15.25 2.23 36.42
N GLU A 317 -14.27 2.42 35.53
CA GLU A 317 -13.62 1.30 34.81
C GLU A 317 -12.11 1.33 35.07
N ALA A 318 -11.57 0.23 35.61
CA ALA A 318 -10.16 0.05 35.95
C ALA A 318 -9.29 -0.26 34.71
N VAL A 319 -9.52 0.43 33.60
CA VAL A 319 -8.72 0.27 32.38
C VAL A 319 -7.71 1.41 32.30
N ASP A 320 -6.44 1.07 32.50
CA ASP A 320 -5.34 2.01 32.30
C ASP A 320 -5.14 2.23 30.79
N ILE A 321 -5.67 3.34 30.27
CA ILE A 321 -5.59 3.68 28.84
C ILE A 321 -4.33 4.48 28.59
N ASP A 322 -3.39 3.87 27.86
CA ASP A 322 -2.18 4.55 27.39
C ASP A 322 -2.49 5.50 26.23
N VAL A 323 -2.72 6.77 26.57
CA VAL A 323 -2.96 7.84 25.60
C VAL A 323 -1.78 8.01 24.63
N ASP A 324 -0.54 7.83 25.09
CA ASP A 324 0.63 8.02 24.23
C ASP A 324 0.76 6.89 23.21
N ALA A 325 0.40 5.65 23.59
CA ALA A 325 0.28 4.55 22.64
C ALA A 325 -0.79 4.81 21.57
N ILE A 326 -1.94 5.36 21.95
CA ILE A 326 -3.01 5.70 21.00
C ILE A 326 -2.60 6.86 20.08
N LEU A 327 -1.95 7.90 20.61
CA LEU A 327 -1.42 8.99 19.78
C LEU A 327 -0.34 8.48 18.82
N ALA A 328 0.54 7.58 19.25
CA ALA A 328 1.52 6.93 18.38
C ALA A 328 0.85 6.06 17.30
N TYR A 329 -0.29 5.43 17.62
CA TYR A 329 -1.10 4.71 16.64
C TYR A 329 -1.73 5.66 15.61
N PHE A 330 -2.31 6.79 16.03
CA PHE A 330 -2.85 7.80 15.11
C PHE A 330 -1.78 8.40 14.21
N LEU A 331 -0.63 8.73 14.82
CA LEU A 331 0.53 9.23 14.10
C LEU A 331 0.89 8.23 13.01
N ARG A 332 1.25 6.99 13.38
CA ARG A 332 1.68 5.91 12.46
C ARG A 332 0.63 5.50 11.42
N SER A 333 -0.66 5.79 11.66
CA SER A 333 -1.75 5.51 10.72
C SER A 333 -2.09 6.70 9.81
N GLY A 334 -1.32 7.79 9.86
CA GLY A 334 -1.53 8.97 9.02
C GLY A 334 -2.81 9.73 9.33
N LEU A 335 -3.24 9.73 10.60
CA LEU A 335 -4.48 10.41 11.04
C LEU A 335 -4.24 11.83 11.56
N LEU A 336 -3.00 12.17 11.90
CA LEU A 336 -2.62 13.46 12.47
C LEU A 336 -2.12 14.44 11.40
N MET A 337 -2.53 15.69 11.55
CA MET A 337 -2.08 16.83 10.74
C MET A 337 -0.87 17.52 11.40
N PRO A 338 -0.07 18.30 10.63
CA PRO A 338 1.04 19.12 11.11
C PRO A 338 0.70 20.03 12.29
#